data_AF-A0A0C1WAK8-F1
#
_entry.id   AF-A0A0C1WAK8-F1
#
_cell.length_a   1.000
_cell.length_b   1.000
_cell.length_c   1.000
_cell.angle_alpha   90.00
_cell.angle_beta   90.00
_cell.angle_gamma   90.00
#
_symmetry.space_group_name_H-M   'P 1'
#
loop_
_entity.id
_entity.type
_entity.pdbx_description
1 polymer ?
#
loop_
_entity_poly.entity_id
_entity_poly.type
_entity_poly.pdbx_seq_one_letter_code
_entity_poly.pdbx_strand_id
1 'polypeptide(L)'
;MLASFGATSGTITINGKTYTGNNVIVNNGVNGSIIIDGNNIVVGDATEINIQVTGNINSLNVTSCHTCIVNGSVGTVESTSGDVQVGDVSGNVTTVSGDVHAHRIEGDVSSVSGDIRQ
;
A
#
# COMPACT_ATOMS: atom_id res chain seq x y z
N MET A 1 -0.77 -0.20 23.87
CA MET A 1 -1.97 -0.97 23.52
C MET A 1 -1.69 -1.56 22.14
N LEU A 2 -1.26 -2.82 22.08
CA LEU A 2 -1.03 -3.51 20.80
C LEU A 2 -2.42 -3.81 20.23
N ALA A 3 -2.82 -3.11 19.16
CA ALA A 3 -4.00 -3.49 18.41
C ALA A 3 -3.74 -4.89 17.86
N SER A 4 -4.40 -5.90 18.45
CA SER A 4 -4.56 -7.18 17.81
C SER A 4 -5.50 -6.94 16.64
N PHE A 5 -4.91 -6.70 15.46
CA PHE A 5 -5.65 -6.79 14.21
C PHE A 5 -6.06 -8.26 14.09
N GLY A 6 -7.27 -8.59 14.54
CA GLY A 6 -7.88 -9.90 14.33
C GLY A 6 -7.76 -10.26 12.86
N ALA A 7 -7.47 -11.53 12.58
CA ALA A 7 -7.13 -12.13 11.28
C ALA A 7 -8.03 -11.70 10.10
N THR A 8 -7.95 -10.44 9.68
CA THR A 8 -8.78 -9.83 8.66
C THR A 8 -7.85 -9.56 7.50
N SER A 9 -7.61 -10.59 6.69
CA SER A 9 -6.82 -10.45 5.48
C SER A 9 -7.55 -9.53 4.51
N GLY A 10 -6.91 -8.43 4.11
CA GLY A 10 -7.39 -7.58 3.05
C GLY A 10 -7.40 -8.32 1.72
N THR A 11 -8.29 -7.90 0.83
CA THR A 11 -8.35 -8.36 -0.56
C THR A 11 -7.54 -7.40 -1.42
N ILE A 12 -6.50 -7.88 -2.07
CA ILE A 12 -5.57 -7.09 -2.86
C ILE A 12 -5.70 -7.48 -4.33
N THR A 13 -6.15 -6.56 -5.17
CA THR A 13 -6.25 -6.75 -6.61
C THR A 13 -5.12 -5.99 -7.30
N ILE A 14 -4.33 -6.70 -8.10
CA ILE A 14 -3.16 -6.16 -8.78
C ILE A 14 -3.21 -6.55 -10.25
N ASN A 15 -3.30 -5.56 -11.13
CA ASN A 15 -3.50 -5.76 -12.58
C ASN A 15 -4.62 -6.77 -12.90
N GLY A 16 -5.74 -6.68 -12.15
CA GLY A 16 -6.91 -7.54 -12.29
C GLY A 16 -6.81 -8.92 -11.63
N LYS A 17 -5.67 -9.30 -11.03
CA LYS A 17 -5.54 -10.53 -10.24
C LYS A 17 -5.76 -10.25 -8.77
N THR A 18 -6.65 -11.00 -8.14
CA THR A 18 -6.99 -10.85 -6.73
C THR A 18 -6.21 -11.82 -5.85
N TYR A 19 -5.73 -11.31 -4.74
CA TYR A 19 -4.98 -12.00 -3.69
C TYR A 19 -5.58 -11.63 -2.33
N THR A 20 -5.27 -12.42 -1.31
CA THR A 20 -5.69 -12.14 0.06
C THR A 20 -4.47 -12.13 0.96
N GLY A 21 -4.33 -11.10 1.79
CA GLY A 21 -3.23 -11.02 2.74
C GLY A 21 -3.24 -9.75 3.57
N ASN A 22 -2.25 -9.63 4.45
CA ASN A 22 -2.17 -8.55 5.44
C ASN A 22 -0.95 -7.64 5.22
N ASN A 23 0.11 -8.18 4.63
CA ASN A 23 1.36 -7.47 4.40
C ASN A 23 1.67 -7.51 2.91
N VAL A 24 1.73 -6.34 2.29
CA VAL A 24 1.88 -6.19 0.85
C VAL A 24 3.12 -5.37 0.57
N ILE A 25 4.02 -5.91 -0.24
CA ILE A 25 5.20 -5.21 -0.72
C ILE A 25 5.17 -5.23 -2.23
N VAL A 26 5.18 -4.05 -2.86
CA VAL A 26 5.19 -3.90 -4.32
C VAL A 26 6.50 -3.25 -4.75
N ASN A 27 7.33 -4.03 -5.43
CA ASN A 27 8.59 -3.61 -6.00
C ASN A 27 8.47 -3.54 -7.52
N ASN A 28 8.12 -2.37 -8.05
CA ASN A 28 8.04 -2.13 -9.49
C ASN A 28 9.35 -1.53 -10.03
N GLY A 29 10.43 -2.31 -9.89
CA GLY A 29 11.74 -2.06 -10.50
C GLY A 29 11.98 -2.95 -11.73
N VAL A 30 13.24 -3.11 -12.15
CA VAL A 30 13.60 -4.05 -13.22
C VAL A 30 13.29 -5.49 -12.76
N ASN A 31 12.33 -6.17 -13.40
CA ASN A 31 11.64 -7.37 -12.91
C ASN A 31 10.72 -7.11 -11.72
N GLY A 32 9.55 -6.52 -12.00
CA GLY A 32 8.51 -6.27 -11.00
C GLY A 32 8.24 -7.51 -10.13
N SER A 33 8.19 -7.32 -8.81
CA SER A 33 7.83 -8.38 -7.87
C SER A 33 6.88 -7.86 -6.81
N ILE A 34 5.93 -8.71 -6.43
CA ILE A 34 4.93 -8.39 -5.42
C ILE A 34 4.98 -9.46 -4.37
N ILE A 35 5.14 -9.09 -3.11
CA ILE A 35 5.22 -10.03 -2.01
C ILE A 35 3.98 -9.83 -1.14
N ILE A 36 3.18 -10.87 -0.97
CA ILE A 36 1.98 -10.86 -0.12
C ILE A 36 2.13 -11.91 0.97
N ASP A 37 2.18 -11.47 2.23
CA ASP A 37 2.43 -12.30 3.41
C ASP A 37 3.66 -13.23 3.24
N GLY A 38 4.71 -12.73 2.59
CA GLY A 38 5.95 -13.48 2.30
C GLY A 38 5.92 -14.31 1.01
N ASN A 39 4.77 -14.41 0.32
CA ASN A 39 4.68 -15.11 -0.95
C ASN A 39 5.05 -14.18 -2.11
N ASN A 40 6.13 -14.52 -2.82
CA ASN A 40 6.56 -13.77 -4.00
C ASN A 40 5.68 -14.11 -5.22
N ILE A 41 5.04 -13.09 -5.77
CA ILE A 41 4.20 -13.09 -6.95
C ILE A 41 4.95 -12.28 -8.01
N VAL A 42 5.45 -12.99 -9.02
CA VAL A 42 6.10 -12.36 -10.16
C VAL A 42 5.00 -11.80 -11.07
N VAL A 43 4.92 -10.48 -11.10
CA VAL A 43 4.13 -9.74 -12.09
C VAL A 43 5.19 -9.27 -13.07
N GLY A 44 5.20 -9.80 -14.30
CA GLY A 44 6.30 -9.60 -15.27
C GLY A 44 6.58 -8.14 -15.62
N ASP A 45 7.17 -7.86 -16.79
CA ASP A 45 7.47 -6.47 -17.20
C ASP A 45 6.19 -5.67 -17.54
N ALA A 46 5.38 -5.40 -16.52
CA ALA A 46 4.25 -4.51 -16.57
C ALA A 46 4.77 -3.09 -16.32
N THR A 47 4.72 -2.27 -17.36
CA THR A 47 5.13 -0.86 -17.30
C THR A 47 4.30 -0.06 -16.30
N GLU A 48 3.08 -0.50 -16.00
CA GLU A 48 2.18 0.13 -15.04
C GLU A 48 1.58 -0.92 -14.08
N ILE A 49 1.65 -0.63 -12.79
CA ILE A 49 1.08 -1.46 -11.72
C ILE A 49 -0.08 -0.70 -11.10
N ASN A 50 -1.28 -1.27 -11.20
CA ASN A 50 -2.50 -0.77 -10.58
C ASN A 50 -2.85 -1.67 -9.40
N ILE A 51 -2.93 -1.09 -8.19
CA ILE A 51 -3.16 -1.80 -6.94
C ILE A 51 -4.48 -1.30 -6.35
N GLN A 52 -5.36 -2.23 -6.00
CA GLN A 52 -6.57 -1.94 -5.26
C GLN A 52 -6.66 -2.87 -4.05
N VAL A 53 -6.57 -2.30 -2.86
CA VAL A 53 -6.79 -3.02 -1.59
C VAL A 53 -8.21 -2.74 -1.13
N THR A 54 -8.92 -3.78 -0.69
CA THR A 54 -10.24 -3.69 -0.08
C THR A 54 -10.24 -4.44 1.25
N GLY A 55 -10.68 -3.78 2.31
CA GLY A 55 -10.58 -4.29 3.67
C GLY A 55 -9.29 -3.85 4.37
N ASN A 56 -9.07 -4.39 5.55
CA ASN A 56 -8.00 -3.93 6.44
C ASN A 56 -6.72 -4.70 6.17
N ILE A 57 -5.59 -4.00 6.13
CA ILE A 57 -4.27 -4.62 6.03
C ILE A 57 -3.34 -4.02 7.08
N ASN A 58 -2.33 -4.77 7.48
CA ASN A 58 -1.41 -4.34 8.51
C ASN A 58 -0.33 -3.42 7.94
N SER A 59 0.24 -3.77 6.79
CA SER A 59 1.30 -2.99 6.16
C SER A 59 1.18 -2.96 4.63
N LEU A 60 1.44 -1.79 4.06
CA LEU A 60 1.49 -1.55 2.63
C LEU A 60 2.79 -0.82 2.29
N ASN A 61 3.69 -1.50 1.59
CA ASN A 61 4.95 -0.92 1.12
C ASN A 61 4.97 -0.92 -0.41
N VAL A 62 5.09 0.27 -1.00
CA VAL A 62 5.01 0.46 -2.46
C VAL A 62 6.21 1.29 -2.90
N THR A 63 7.13 0.65 -3.64
CA THR A 63 8.29 1.35 -4.19
C THR A 63 7.89 2.26 -5.35
N SER A 64 7.03 1.78 -6.23
CA SER A 64 6.51 2.53 -7.38
C SER A 64 5.19 1.94 -7.84
N CYS A 65 4.19 2.79 -8.08
CA CYS A 65 2.93 2.38 -8.69
C CYS A 65 2.36 3.51 -9.55
N HIS A 66 1.51 3.17 -10.52
CA HIS A 66 0.76 4.18 -11.25
C HIS A 66 -0.43 4.66 -10.42
N THR A 67 -1.14 3.72 -9.80
CA THR A 67 -2.28 4.03 -8.94
C THR A 67 -2.35 2.98 -7.84
N CYS A 68 -2.37 3.43 -6.58
CA CYS A 68 -2.65 2.59 -5.43
C CYS A 68 -3.86 3.12 -4.69
N ILE A 69 -4.92 2.31 -4.58
CA ILE A 69 -6.15 2.67 -3.89
C ILE A 69 -6.39 1.68 -2.76
N VAL A 70 -6.55 2.18 -1.53
CA VAL A 70 -6.84 1.35 -0.37
C VAL A 70 -8.20 1.73 0.21
N ASN A 71 -9.18 0.87 -0.05
CA ASN A 71 -10.55 0.96 0.47
C ASN A 71 -10.65 0.17 1.79
N GLY A 72 -10.09 0.73 2.86
CA GLY A 72 -10.12 0.15 4.19
C GLY A 72 -9.16 0.85 5.14
N SER A 73 -8.85 0.18 6.26
CA SER A 73 -7.87 0.67 7.22
C SER A 73 -6.49 0.04 7.00
N VAL A 74 -5.45 0.87 6.94
CA VAL A 74 -4.05 0.41 6.93
C VAL A 74 -3.39 0.70 8.27
N GLY A 75 -2.60 -0.24 8.78
CA GLY A 75 -1.69 0.01 9.90
C GLY A 75 -0.57 0.98 9.49
N THR A 76 0.32 0.56 8.61
CA THR A 76 1.44 1.38 8.14
C THR A 76 1.48 1.46 6.62
N VAL A 77 1.63 2.67 6.07
CA VAL A 77 1.82 2.93 4.64
C VAL A 77 3.23 3.45 4.41
N GLU A 78 3.98 2.80 3.53
CA GLU A 78 5.27 3.26 3.05
C GLU A 78 5.24 3.37 1.52
N SER A 79 5.42 4.58 1.01
CA SER A 79 5.50 4.83 -0.44
C SER A 79 6.82 5.48 -0.79
N THR A 80 7.49 5.01 -1.84
CA THR A 80 8.70 5.69 -2.35
C THR A 80 8.39 6.55 -3.56
N SER A 81 7.47 6.12 -4.43
CA SER A 81 7.13 6.76 -5.70
C SER A 81 5.70 6.41 -6.14
N GLY A 82 4.97 7.41 -6.63
CA GLY A 82 3.62 7.25 -7.21
C GLY A 82 2.49 7.74 -6.32
N ASP A 83 1.30 7.82 -6.92
CA ASP A 83 0.10 8.36 -6.29
C ASP A 83 -0.59 7.30 -5.43
N VAL A 84 -0.70 7.57 -4.13
CA VAL A 84 -1.30 6.65 -3.16
C VAL A 84 -2.56 7.28 -2.56
N GLN A 85 -3.70 6.63 -2.79
CA GLN A 85 -4.98 6.99 -2.20
C GLN A 85 -5.35 5.96 -1.13
N VAL A 86 -5.50 6.39 0.11
CA VAL A 86 -5.87 5.55 1.24
C VAL A 86 -7.15 6.07 1.87
N GLY A 87 -8.01 5.16 2.32
CA GLY A 87 -9.15 5.50 3.14
C GLY A 87 -8.69 5.95 4.53
N ASP A 88 -8.68 5.02 5.48
CA ASP A 88 -8.26 5.30 6.84
C ASP A 88 -6.87 4.69 7.10
N VAL A 89 -5.98 5.44 7.76
CA VAL A 89 -4.69 4.94 8.23
C VAL A 89 -4.70 5.01 9.75
N SER A 90 -4.71 3.84 10.39
CA SER A 90 -4.68 3.70 11.86
C SER A 90 -3.29 3.89 12.47
N GLY A 91 -2.23 3.86 11.65
CA GLY A 91 -0.85 4.08 12.09
C GLY A 91 -0.12 5.06 11.17
N ASN A 92 1.16 4.78 10.90
CA ASN A 92 2.07 5.77 10.34
C ASN A 92 2.10 5.75 8.81
N VAL A 93 2.25 6.94 8.21
CA VAL A 93 2.43 7.13 6.77
C VAL A 93 3.81 7.71 6.51
N THR A 94 4.63 7.00 5.75
CA THR A 94 5.94 7.49 5.30
C THR A 94 5.95 7.55 3.78
N THR A 95 6.21 8.72 3.21
CA THR A 95 6.43 8.89 1.77
C THR A 95 7.77 9.54 1.46
N VAL A 96 8.46 9.09 0.42
CA VAL A 96 9.74 9.69 -0.01
C VAL A 96 9.54 10.62 -1.20
N SER A 97 8.80 10.18 -2.22
CA SER A 97 8.51 10.93 -3.44
C SER A 97 7.09 10.62 -3.92
N GLY A 98 6.22 11.61 -4.09
CA GLY A 98 4.87 11.43 -4.64
C GLY A 98 3.75 11.80 -3.68
N ASP A 99 2.54 11.85 -4.22
CA ASP A 99 1.38 12.40 -3.52
C ASP A 99 0.64 11.31 -2.75
N VAL A 100 0.34 11.60 -1.47
CA VAL A 100 -0.47 10.72 -0.62
C VAL A 100 -1.77 11.42 -0.26
N HIS A 101 -2.88 10.82 -0.67
CA HIS A 101 -4.22 11.26 -0.33
C HIS A 101 -4.83 10.26 0.66
N ALA A 102 -5.05 10.67 1.91
CA ALA A 102 -5.65 9.81 2.92
C ALA A 102 -6.91 10.46 3.50
N HIS A 103 -8.02 9.73 3.68
CA HIS A 103 -9.22 10.33 4.29
C HIS A 103 -9.05 10.61 5.79
N ARG A 104 -8.37 9.72 6.51
CA ARG A 104 -8.03 9.90 7.93
C ARG A 104 -6.68 9.28 8.21
N ILE A 105 -5.81 9.97 8.92
CA ILE A 105 -4.57 9.42 9.45
C ILE A 105 -4.58 9.61 10.96
N GLU A 106 -4.51 8.51 11.71
CA GLU A 106 -4.46 8.51 13.18
C GLU A 106 -3.02 8.51 13.71
N GLY A 107 -2.05 8.02 12.93
CA GLY A 107 -0.64 7.99 13.31
C GLY A 107 0.19 9.16 12.76
N ASP A 108 1.50 9.00 12.82
CA ASP A 108 2.45 10.01 12.38
C ASP A 108 2.63 10.01 10.86
N VAL A 109 2.81 11.19 10.28
CA VAL A 109 3.00 11.38 8.86
C VAL A 109 4.37 11.99 8.58
N SER A 110 5.15 11.35 7.71
CA SER A 110 6.47 11.80 7.29
C SER A 110 6.57 11.82 5.77
N SER A 111 6.89 12.98 5.18
CA SER A 111 7.21 13.12 3.75
C SER A 111 8.59 13.75 3.59
N VAL A 112 9.39 13.19 2.69
CA VAL A 112 10.66 13.81 2.27
C VAL A 112 10.45 14.76 1.08
N SER A 113 9.64 14.37 0.10
CA SER A 113 9.35 15.14 -1.11
C SER A 113 7.99 14.71 -1.68
N GLY A 114 7.03 15.63 -1.81
CA GLY A 114 5.67 15.30 -2.28
C GLY A 114 4.59 15.86 -1.36
N ASP A 115 3.38 15.99 -1.89
CA ASP A 115 2.23 16.53 -1.14
C ASP A 115 1.54 15.41 -0.36
N ILE A 116 1.21 15.67 0.90
CA ILE A 116 0.26 14.84 1.64
C ILE A 116 -0.99 15.66 1.85
N ARG A 117 -2.13 15.15 1.39
CA ARG A 117 -3.44 15.75 1.68
C ARG A 117 -4.32 14.79 2.45
N GLN A 118 -4.97 15.36 3.47
CA GLN A 118 -5.94 14.72 4.32
C GLN A 118 -7.35 15.24 4.01
#